data_AF-A0A535NED6-F1
#
_entry.id   AF-A0A535NED6-F1
#
_cell.length_a   1.000
_cell.length_b   1.000
_cell.length_c   1.000
_cell.angle_alpha   90.00
_cell.angle_beta   90.00
_cell.angle_gamma   90.00
#
_symmetry.space_group_name_H-M   'P 1'
#
loop_
_entity.id
_entity.type
_entity.pdbx_description
1 polymer ?
#
loop_
_entity_poly.entity_id
_entity_poly.type
_entity_poly.pdbx_seq_one_letter_code
_entity_poly.pdbx_strand_id
1 'polypeptide(L)'
;MTTKAEPRKSNGAIRSGDLAAEVVQDLNRLVSLEVALAKQELKELAITNAIAVACFAAAGILVLLALLVAVPVIVVVLVPWHWEAAVVWAVAYVLIAAVLALYGRTRMNVTLPQKTINSLKETKEWALKRMRSTAR
;
A
#
# COMPACT_ATOMS: atom_id res chain seq x y z
N MET A 1 -47.46 65.63 3.01
CA MET A 1 -46.75 64.52 3.67
C MET A 1 -46.58 63.40 2.66
N THR A 2 -45.39 63.27 2.09
CA THR A 2 -45.03 62.36 1.00
C THR A 2 -44.52 61.04 1.58
N THR A 3 -45.34 59.97 1.53
CA THR A 3 -44.82 58.63 1.81
C THR A 3 -44.17 58.07 0.56
N LYS A 4 -42.86 57.85 0.66
CA LYS A 4 -41.95 57.39 -0.39
C LYS A 4 -42.17 55.89 -0.56
N ALA A 5 -42.71 55.49 -1.70
CA ALA A 5 -42.83 54.09 -2.07
C ALA A 5 -41.43 53.44 -2.15
N GLU A 6 -41.19 52.40 -1.35
CA GLU A 6 -40.01 51.55 -1.49
C GLU A 6 -40.08 50.77 -2.80
N PRO A 7 -38.98 50.67 -3.56
CA PRO A 7 -38.95 49.84 -4.75
C PRO A 7 -38.90 48.38 -4.31
N ARG A 8 -40.02 47.68 -4.48
CA ARG A 8 -40.11 46.21 -4.41
C ARG A 8 -39.09 45.63 -5.39
N LYS A 9 -37.98 45.11 -4.86
CA LYS A 9 -36.96 44.38 -5.62
C LYS A 9 -37.67 43.24 -6.35
N SER A 10 -37.83 43.39 -7.65
CA SER A 10 -38.51 42.40 -8.47
C SER A 10 -37.73 41.10 -8.39
N ASN A 11 -38.42 40.04 -8.00
CA ASN A 11 -38.04 38.65 -8.27
C ASN A 11 -37.93 38.49 -9.78
N GLY A 12 -36.80 38.90 -10.35
CA GLY A 12 -36.40 38.52 -11.70
C GLY A 12 -36.14 37.03 -11.67
N ALA A 13 -37.06 36.28 -12.30
CA ALA A 13 -36.95 34.90 -12.75
C ALA A 13 -35.66 34.20 -12.33
N ILE A 14 -35.77 33.18 -11.46
CA ILE A 14 -34.74 32.13 -11.36
C ILE A 14 -34.46 31.72 -12.80
N ARG A 15 -33.28 32.12 -13.29
CA ARG A 15 -32.90 31.88 -14.68
C ARG A 15 -32.70 30.38 -14.79
N SER A 16 -33.26 29.75 -15.80
CA SER A 16 -33.12 28.31 -16.05
C SER A 16 -31.66 27.84 -16.07
N GLY A 17 -30.72 28.76 -16.35
CA GLY A 17 -29.28 28.54 -16.25
C GLY A 17 -28.72 28.41 -14.82
N ASP A 18 -29.34 29.05 -13.81
CA ASP A 18 -28.89 28.93 -12.41
C ASP A 18 -29.22 27.52 -11.85
N LEU A 19 -30.37 26.94 -12.23
CA LEU A 19 -30.75 25.58 -11.84
C LEU A 19 -29.85 24.52 -12.49
N ALA A 20 -29.46 24.72 -13.76
CA ALA A 20 -28.54 23.82 -14.45
C ALA A 20 -27.14 23.86 -13.82
N ALA A 21 -26.67 25.04 -13.41
CA ALA A 21 -25.40 25.18 -12.70
C ALA A 21 -25.41 24.49 -11.33
N GLU A 22 -26.52 24.56 -10.59
CA GLU A 22 -26.69 23.92 -9.29
C GLU A 22 -26.71 22.38 -9.40
N VAL A 23 -27.41 21.82 -10.38
CA VAL A 23 -27.41 20.36 -10.65
C VAL A 23 -26.01 19.86 -11.02
N VAL A 24 -25.26 20.60 -11.85
CA VAL A 24 -23.87 20.24 -12.19
C VAL A 24 -22.97 20.27 -10.94
N GLN A 25 -23.20 21.22 -10.05
CA GLN A 25 -22.45 21.34 -8.80
C GLN A 25 -22.76 20.20 -7.83
N ASP A 26 -24.02 19.76 -7.76
CA ASP A 26 -24.46 18.62 -6.95
C ASP A 26 -23.92 17.29 -7.50
N LEU A 27 -23.92 17.10 -8.82
CA LEU A 27 -23.33 15.92 -9.44
C LEU A 27 -21.83 15.83 -9.16
N ASN A 28 -21.10 16.95 -9.27
CA ASN A 28 -19.69 16.99 -8.95
C ASN A 28 -19.44 16.68 -7.46
N ARG A 29 -20.35 17.10 -6.57
CA ARG A 29 -20.31 16.79 -5.15
C ARG A 29 -20.55 15.30 -4.89
N LEU A 30 -21.54 14.68 -5.53
CA LEU A 30 -21.80 13.24 -5.43
C LEU A 30 -20.59 12.43 -5.89
N VAL A 31 -20.03 12.75 -7.06
CA VAL A 31 -18.84 12.06 -7.59
C VAL A 31 -17.66 12.17 -6.61
N SER A 32 -17.45 13.36 -6.03
CA SER A 32 -16.38 13.55 -5.03
C SER A 32 -16.58 12.71 -3.76
N LEU A 33 -17.83 12.54 -3.33
CA LEU A 33 -18.22 11.73 -2.17
C LEU A 33 -18.04 10.25 -2.46
N GLU A 34 -18.43 9.78 -3.65
CA GLU A 34 -18.32 8.39 -4.05
C GLU A 34 -16.85 7.98 -4.21
N VAL A 35 -16.00 8.88 -4.72
CA VAL A 35 -14.54 8.71 -4.71
C VAL A 35 -13.99 8.69 -3.29
N ALA A 36 -14.48 9.54 -2.40
CA ALA A 36 -14.04 9.55 -1.00
C ALA A 36 -14.44 8.26 -0.27
N LEU A 37 -15.65 7.75 -0.51
CA LEU A 37 -16.16 6.50 0.03
C LEU A 37 -15.37 5.31 -0.50
N ALA A 38 -15.17 5.23 -1.82
CA ALA A 38 -14.37 4.17 -2.45
C ALA A 38 -12.93 4.16 -1.91
N LYS A 39 -12.31 5.33 -1.69
CA LYS A 39 -11.00 5.42 -1.04
C LYS A 39 -11.02 4.90 0.40
N GLN A 40 -12.09 5.18 1.14
CA GLN A 40 -12.25 4.70 2.51
C GLN A 40 -12.43 3.18 2.55
N GLU A 41 -13.31 2.62 1.73
CA GLU A 41 -13.50 1.17 1.61
C GLU A 41 -12.21 0.48 1.19
N LEU A 42 -11.53 0.98 0.14
CA LEU A 42 -10.24 0.42 -0.28
C LEU A 42 -9.20 0.45 0.84
N LYS A 43 -9.15 1.51 1.64
CA LYS A 43 -8.26 1.61 2.79
C LYS A 43 -8.61 0.59 3.86
N GLU A 44 -9.88 0.43 4.17
CA GLU A 44 -10.36 -0.52 5.19
C GLU A 44 -10.14 -1.98 4.75
N LEU A 45 -10.41 -2.29 3.49
CA LEU A 45 -10.07 -3.57 2.87
C LEU A 45 -8.56 -3.83 2.90
N ALA A 46 -7.75 -2.82 2.55
CA ALA A 46 -6.29 -2.94 2.59
C ALA A 46 -5.76 -3.20 4.01
N ILE A 47 -6.28 -2.49 5.01
CA ILE A 47 -5.87 -2.68 6.41
C ILE A 47 -6.28 -4.06 6.91
N THR A 48 -7.54 -4.47 6.71
CA THR A 48 -8.04 -5.76 7.18
C THR A 48 -7.27 -6.92 6.54
N ASN A 49 -7.05 -6.85 5.22
CA ASN A 49 -6.27 -7.86 4.51
C ASN A 49 -4.80 -7.84 4.93
N ALA A 50 -4.21 -6.67 5.18
CA ALA A 50 -2.84 -6.56 5.67
C ALA A 50 -2.68 -7.19 7.06
N ILE A 51 -3.64 -6.98 7.97
CA ILE A 51 -3.66 -7.60 9.29
C ILE A 51 -3.78 -9.12 9.14
N ALA A 52 -4.68 -9.62 8.30
CA ALA A 52 -4.81 -11.06 8.07
C ALA A 52 -3.51 -11.68 7.55
N VAL A 53 -2.86 -11.06 6.56
CA VAL A 53 -1.56 -11.51 6.03
C VAL A 53 -0.49 -11.48 7.12
N ALA A 54 -0.45 -10.44 7.96
CA ALA A 54 0.48 -10.35 9.07
C ALA A 54 0.25 -11.45 10.12
N CYS A 55 -1.00 -11.72 10.47
CA CYS A 55 -1.36 -12.80 11.39
C CYS A 55 -0.98 -14.18 10.83
N PHE A 56 -1.24 -14.45 9.55
CA PHE A 56 -0.84 -15.70 8.90
C PHE A 56 0.69 -15.85 8.84
N ALA A 57 1.40 -14.77 8.52
CA ALA A 57 2.86 -14.76 8.52
C ALA A 57 3.41 -15.04 9.93
N ALA A 58 2.87 -14.39 10.96
CA ALA A 58 3.25 -14.59 12.36
C ALA A 58 2.96 -16.04 12.81
N ALA A 59 1.78 -16.58 12.50
CA ALA A 59 1.43 -17.97 12.80
C ALA A 59 2.40 -18.95 12.11
N GLY A 60 2.74 -18.71 10.84
CA GLY A 60 3.73 -19.51 10.11
C GLY A 60 5.11 -19.48 10.78
N ILE A 61 5.56 -18.31 11.22
CA ILE A 61 6.82 -18.16 11.96
C ILE A 61 6.77 -18.92 13.29
N LEU A 62 5.68 -18.81 14.05
CA LEU A 62 5.52 -19.50 15.32
C LEU A 62 5.51 -21.03 15.16
N VAL A 63 4.82 -21.55 14.14
CA VAL A 63 4.84 -22.99 13.82
C VAL A 63 6.23 -23.43 13.41
N LEU A 64 6.94 -22.64 12.60
CA LEU A 64 8.31 -22.94 12.20
C LEU A 64 9.24 -22.99 13.42
N LEU A 65 9.14 -22.02 14.33
CA LEU A 65 9.90 -22.01 15.59
C LEU A 65 9.55 -23.18 16.49
N ALA A 66 8.26 -23.52 16.61
CA ALA A 66 7.81 -24.67 17.39
C ALA A 66 8.40 -25.97 16.83
N LEU A 67 8.38 -26.17 15.50
CA LEU A 67 9.03 -27.32 14.87
C LEU A 67 10.55 -27.29 15.06
N LEU A 68 11.16 -26.11 14.99
CA LEU A 68 12.60 -25.92 15.19
C LEU A 68 13.07 -26.41 16.58
N VAL A 69 12.21 -26.30 17.58
CA VAL A 69 12.54 -26.66 18.97
C VAL A 69 12.01 -28.04 19.34
N ALA A 70 10.74 -28.34 19.02
CA ALA A 70 10.09 -29.58 19.45
C ALA A 70 10.70 -30.80 18.78
N VAL A 71 11.04 -30.73 17.49
CA VAL A 71 11.51 -31.90 16.75
C VAL A 71 12.89 -32.37 17.21
N PRO A 72 13.91 -31.51 17.40
CA PRO A 72 15.20 -31.94 17.97
C PRO A 72 15.07 -32.47 19.39
N VAL A 73 14.22 -31.84 20.23
CA VAL A 73 13.99 -32.30 21.60
C VAL A 73 13.43 -33.72 21.62
N ILE A 74 12.43 -34.02 20.79
CA ILE A 74 11.86 -35.36 20.67
C ILE A 74 12.92 -36.37 20.23
N VAL A 75 13.73 -36.05 19.22
CA VAL A 75 14.75 -36.98 18.71
C VAL A 75 15.87 -37.21 19.73
N VAL A 76 16.32 -36.16 20.43
CA VAL A 76 17.34 -36.29 21.49
C VAL A 76 16.84 -37.17 22.63
N VAL A 77 15.54 -37.12 22.96
CA VAL A 77 14.94 -38.00 23.98
C VAL A 77 14.82 -39.45 23.50
N LEU A 78 14.54 -39.69 22.21
CA LEU A 78 14.39 -41.04 21.67
C LEU A 78 15.72 -41.75 21.37
N VAL A 79 16.81 -41.00 21.19
CA VAL A 79 18.11 -41.57 20.77
C VAL A 79 19.08 -41.58 21.95
N PRO A 80 19.62 -42.75 22.36
CA PRO A 80 20.57 -42.83 23.47
C PRO A 80 21.89 -42.09 23.20
N TRP A 81 22.25 -41.91 21.92
CA TRP A 81 23.40 -41.14 21.46
C TRP A 81 23.02 -39.68 21.14
N HIS A 82 22.72 -38.92 22.19
CA HIS A 82 22.17 -37.56 22.11
C HIS A 82 23.02 -36.56 21.29
N TRP A 83 24.35 -36.73 21.24
CA TRP A 83 25.22 -35.82 20.48
C TRP A 83 25.14 -36.03 18.96
N GLU A 84 24.99 -37.27 18.47
CA GLU A 84 24.83 -37.54 17.04
C GLU A 84 23.47 -37.05 16.54
N ALA A 85 22.42 -37.25 17.33
CA ALA A 85 21.10 -36.70 17.07
C ALA A 85 21.15 -35.17 16.91
N ALA A 86 21.85 -34.47 17.79
CA ALA A 86 22.00 -33.02 17.71
C ALA A 86 22.74 -32.57 16.43
N VAL A 87 23.81 -33.29 16.03
CA VAL A 87 24.57 -32.98 14.81
C VAL A 87 23.71 -33.18 13.56
N VAL A 88 22.96 -34.27 13.47
CA VAL A 88 22.05 -34.54 12.34
C VAL A 88 21.00 -33.43 12.20
N TRP A 89 20.43 -32.97 13.31
CA TRP A 89 19.48 -31.85 13.31
C TRP A 89 20.12 -30.54 12.88
N ALA A 90 21.34 -30.24 13.36
CA ALA A 90 22.07 -29.06 12.93
C ALA A 90 22.31 -29.06 11.42
N VAL A 91 22.70 -30.20 10.84
CA VAL A 91 22.88 -30.35 9.39
C VAL A 91 21.56 -30.18 8.64
N ALA A 92 20.46 -30.76 9.14
CA ALA A 92 19.13 -30.59 8.55
C ALA A 92 18.70 -29.10 8.53
N TYR A 93 18.97 -28.35 9.59
CA TYR A 93 18.68 -26.91 9.61
C TYR A 93 19.52 -26.11 8.63
N VAL A 94 20.82 -26.40 8.54
CA VAL A 94 21.69 -25.75 7.55
C VAL A 94 21.21 -26.04 6.13
N LEU A 95 20.76 -27.25 5.85
CA LEU A 95 20.17 -27.62 4.56
C LEU A 95 18.89 -26.85 4.26
N ILE A 96 17.93 -26.82 5.19
CA ILE A 96 16.68 -26.08 5.03
C ILE A 96 16.97 -24.59 4.82
N ALA A 97 17.85 -24.00 5.63
CA ALA A 97 18.25 -22.60 5.51
C ALA A 97 18.92 -22.31 4.15
N ALA A 98 19.79 -23.20 3.67
CA ALA A 98 20.43 -23.06 2.36
C ALA A 98 19.40 -23.10 1.23
N VAL A 99 18.45 -24.04 1.26
CA VAL A 99 17.37 -24.13 0.25
C VAL A 99 16.51 -22.86 0.26
N LEU A 100 16.08 -22.39 1.44
CA LEU A 100 15.28 -21.17 1.55
C LEU A 100 16.05 -19.93 1.09
N ALA A 101 17.34 -19.82 1.43
CA ALA A 101 18.18 -18.71 1.01
C ALA A 101 18.39 -18.70 -0.51
N LEU A 102 18.63 -19.87 -1.12
CA LEU A 102 18.75 -20.01 -2.57
C LEU A 102 17.44 -19.71 -3.28
N TYR A 103 16.31 -20.24 -2.78
CA TYR A 103 14.98 -19.97 -3.32
C TYR A 103 14.60 -18.48 -3.19
N GLY A 104 14.89 -17.86 -2.04
CA GLY A 104 14.74 -16.42 -1.85
C GLY A 104 15.58 -15.63 -2.83
N ARG A 105 16.84 -16.02 -3.03
CA ARG A 105 17.76 -15.38 -3.97
C ARG A 105 17.30 -15.49 -5.43
N THR A 106 16.74 -16.61 -5.86
CA THR A 106 16.22 -16.76 -7.23
C THR A 106 14.95 -15.94 -7.47
N ARG A 107 14.16 -15.69 -6.42
CA ARG A 107 12.96 -14.86 -6.49
C ARG A 107 13.23 -13.37 -6.29
N MET A 108 14.38 -13.03 -5.74
CA MET A 108 14.83 -11.66 -5.54
C MET A 108 15.26 -11.02 -6.87
N ASN A 109 14.28 -10.64 -7.69
CA ASN A 109 14.52 -9.86 -8.90
C ASN A 109 14.50 -8.36 -8.56
N VAL A 110 15.49 -7.90 -7.79
CA VAL A 110 15.68 -6.47 -7.49
C VAL A 110 16.30 -5.82 -8.73
N THR A 111 15.51 -5.76 -9.81
CA THR A 111 15.85 -4.93 -10.95
C THR A 111 15.39 -3.52 -10.60
N LEU A 112 16.32 -2.58 -10.51
CA LEU A 112 15.99 -1.17 -10.37
C LEU A 112 14.98 -0.79 -11.47
N PRO A 113 13.83 -0.18 -11.14
CA PRO A 113 12.82 0.14 -12.14
C PRO A 113 13.39 1.14 -13.14
N GLN A 114 13.84 0.64 -14.30
CA GLN A 114 14.53 1.44 -15.31
C GLN A 114 13.65 2.58 -15.81
N LYS A 115 12.32 2.36 -15.90
CA LYS A 115 11.35 3.40 -16.24
C LYS A 115 11.41 4.57 -15.25
N THR A 116 11.41 4.29 -13.95
CA THR A 116 11.50 5.31 -12.89
C THR A 116 12.83 6.06 -12.95
N ILE A 117 13.95 5.35 -13.15
CA ILE A 117 15.28 5.99 -13.27
C ILE A 117 15.33 6.90 -14.50
N ASN A 118 14.80 6.46 -15.63
CA ASN A 118 14.80 7.24 -16.87
C ASN A 118 13.90 8.47 -16.75
N SER A 119 12.69 8.33 -16.20
CA SER A 119 11.81 9.48 -15.95
C SER A 119 12.41 10.50 -14.98
N LEU A 120 13.18 10.06 -13.97
CA LEU A 120 13.89 10.98 -13.07
C LEU A 120 15.04 11.73 -13.76
N LYS A 121 15.76 11.07 -14.67
CA LYS A 121 16.82 11.72 -15.49
C LYS A 121 16.22 12.78 -16.42
N GLU A 122 15.13 12.44 -17.11
CA GLU A 122 14.43 13.35 -18.01
C GLU A 122 13.86 14.56 -17.25
N THR A 123 13.29 14.33 -16.05
CA THR A 123 12.81 15.39 -15.16
C THR A 123 13.95 16.33 -14.73
N LYS A 124 15.12 15.77 -14.40
CA LYS A 124 16.32 16.55 -14.05
C LYS A 124 16.81 17.38 -15.24
N GLU A 125 16.85 16.80 -16.43
CA GLU A 125 17.27 17.51 -17.66
C GLU A 125 16.32 18.65 -18.01
N TRP A 126 15.01 18.43 -17.89
CA TRP A 126 14.00 19.47 -18.10
C TRP A 126 14.15 20.61 -17.08
N ALA A 127 14.34 20.28 -15.80
CA ALA A 127 14.53 21.26 -14.72
C ALA A 127 15.81 22.10 -14.90
N LEU A 128 16.92 21.47 -15.28
CA LEU A 128 18.18 22.16 -15.56
C LEU A 128 18.07 23.07 -16.79
N LYS A 129 17.35 22.64 -17.83
CA LYS A 129 17.09 23.45 -19.02
C LYS A 129 16.26 24.69 -18.68
N ARG A 130 15.25 24.55 -17.81
CA ARG A 130 14.40 25.66 -17.33
C ARG A 130 15.19 26.70 -16.53
N MET A 131 16.09 26.27 -15.65
CA MET A 131 16.95 27.19 -14.89
C MET A 131 17.94 27.94 -15.80
N ARG A 132 18.49 27.25 -16.82
CA ARG A 132 19.42 27.87 -17.78
C ARG A 132 18.72 28.87 -18.71
N SER A 133 17.45 28.66 -19.04
CA SER A 133 16.69 29.59 -19.90
C SER A 133 16.22 30.86 -19.20
N THR A 134 16.04 30.83 -17.87
CA THR A 134 15.64 32.02 -17.09
C THR A 134 16.81 32.95 -16.78
N ALA A 135 18.06 32.47 -16.90
CA ALA A 135 19.26 33.23 -16.61
C ALA A 135 19.84 33.99 -17.83
N ARG A 136 19.11 34.07 -18.94
CA ARG A 136 19.49 34.73 -20.20
C ARG A 136 18.43 35.75 -20.59
#